data_AF-A0A6B0YTF7-F1
#
_entry.id   AF-A0A6B0YTF7-F1
#
_cell.length_a   1.000
_cell.length_b   1.000
_cell.length_c   1.000
_cell.angle_alpha   90.00
_cell.angle_beta   90.00
_cell.angle_gamma   90.00
#
_symmetry.space_group_name_H-M   'P 1'
#
loop_
_entity.id
_entity.type
_entity.pdbx_description
1 polymer ?
#
loop_
_entity_poly.entity_id
_entity_poly.type
_entity_poly.pdbx_seq_one_letter_code
_entity_poly.pdbx_strand_id
1 'polypeptide(L)'
;MTTTLRQSDGSYMRQTDVGPIIQLLNRSHCVELTGFSNVGKSSLMRVLAHVDVWIQQLGEEGSAVLPVYIDCNRMLDMTEQGFYELVLRCLQESSPALAENQELQNAYEALVAPANVFQVPLSFSNGLTAALHKPDYKLILLFDEFDEPFQQIDTRVFLNLRAKKDRYGNRLVFVTATVRPLATLRPGDHSGEFGELFTHHPWHLGPLPRHEVERYMRHFSAQYGSVPFEEDIDFVYQWTGGHPGYLAGVSRILGRADAAREQESESEQNRFVFLRGLIDRLHQDQTLQTESEKIWKSCTVDQQENLRLLFSGLEPDPASLSQLMKHHILVREREELRAFCRLFAEYVLAHQASAPSDEGLHVDDESGEVTVGGRQIELTALEYQMVKLLYQNSNKIVDKFEIVNGVWGEEQLPDVDDARIEKLISRLRQKVEPDPAEPVYITTVRGRGYRLVID
;
A
#
# COMPACT_ATOMS: atom_id res chain seq x y z
N MET A 1 -2.47 -8.12 -19.36
CA MET A 1 -3.06 -9.44 -19.06
C MET A 1 -2.56 -9.93 -17.70
N THR A 2 -2.82 -9.19 -16.61
CA THR A 2 -2.22 -9.45 -15.28
C THR A 2 -3.26 -9.47 -14.15
N THR A 3 -4.56 -9.49 -14.47
CA THR A 3 -5.60 -9.10 -13.52
C THR A 3 -6.54 -10.20 -13.06
N THR A 4 -6.43 -11.43 -13.56
CA THR A 4 -7.31 -12.50 -13.09
C THR A 4 -6.48 -13.64 -12.53
N LEU A 5 -6.44 -13.74 -11.19
CA LEU A 5 -6.16 -15.01 -10.52
C LEU A 5 -7.11 -16.11 -11.01
N ARG A 6 -8.23 -15.75 -11.63
CA ARG A 6 -9.12 -16.63 -12.40
C ARG A 6 -8.53 -17.03 -13.75
N GLN A 7 -8.63 -18.31 -14.06
CA GLN A 7 -8.29 -18.91 -15.35
C GLN A 7 -9.53 -19.15 -16.20
N SER A 8 -9.32 -19.32 -17.51
CA SER A 8 -10.39 -19.52 -18.50
C SER A 8 -11.20 -20.81 -18.30
N ASP A 9 -10.62 -21.81 -17.62
CA ASP A 9 -11.25 -23.08 -17.26
C ASP A 9 -12.13 -22.97 -16.00
N GLY A 10 -12.27 -21.76 -15.44
CA GLY A 10 -13.06 -21.50 -14.23
C GLY A 10 -12.30 -21.71 -12.92
N SER A 11 -11.06 -22.20 -12.97
CA SER A 11 -10.21 -22.34 -11.80
C SER A 11 -9.60 -21.00 -11.39
N TYR A 12 -8.95 -20.96 -10.23
CA TYR A 12 -8.24 -19.78 -9.75
C TYR A 12 -6.95 -20.12 -8.98
N MET A 13 -6.13 -19.09 -8.83
CA MET A 13 -4.88 -19.02 -8.06
C MET A 13 -5.14 -18.59 -6.60
N ARG A 14 -4.14 -18.72 -5.73
CA ARG A 14 -4.20 -18.50 -4.28
C ARG A 14 -5.15 -19.45 -3.55
N GLN A 15 -5.18 -20.72 -3.95
CA GLN A 15 -6.08 -21.70 -3.33
C GLN A 15 -5.76 -21.91 -1.84
N THR A 16 -4.49 -21.77 -1.48
CA THR A 16 -4.00 -21.83 -0.09
C THR A 16 -4.49 -20.66 0.77
N ASP A 17 -4.85 -19.53 0.17
CA ASP A 17 -5.44 -18.37 0.87
C ASP A 17 -6.97 -18.41 0.84
N VAL A 18 -7.56 -18.65 -0.34
CA VAL A 18 -9.01 -18.53 -0.59
C VAL A 18 -9.83 -19.47 0.30
N GLY A 19 -9.45 -20.75 0.37
CA GLY A 19 -10.19 -21.77 1.14
C GLY A 19 -10.29 -21.42 2.62
N PRO A 20 -9.16 -21.22 3.33
CA PRO A 20 -9.17 -20.82 4.74
C PRO A 20 -9.92 -19.51 5.02
N ILE A 21 -9.75 -18.49 4.17
CA ILE A 21 -10.47 -17.22 4.33
C ILE A 21 -11.98 -17.45 4.21
N ILE A 22 -12.44 -18.18 3.19
CA ILE A 22 -13.87 -18.50 3.02
C ILE A 22 -14.42 -19.26 4.22
N GLN A 23 -13.65 -20.16 4.83
CA GLN A 23 -14.08 -20.86 6.05
C GLN A 23 -14.28 -19.92 7.24
N LEU A 24 -13.38 -18.94 7.44
CA LEU A 24 -13.53 -17.92 8.48
C LEU A 24 -14.77 -17.06 8.25
N LEU A 25 -14.97 -16.58 7.01
CA LEU A 25 -16.13 -15.79 6.63
C LEU A 25 -17.44 -16.58 6.74
N ASN A 26 -17.41 -17.89 6.43
CA ASN A 26 -18.58 -18.76 6.61
C ASN A 26 -18.94 -18.94 8.11
N ARG A 27 -17.98 -18.81 9.01
CA ARG A 27 -18.23 -18.76 10.47
C ARG A 27 -18.55 -17.34 10.97
N SER A 28 -18.78 -16.40 10.06
CA SER A 28 -19.15 -15.01 10.33
C SER A 28 -18.08 -14.19 11.06
N HIS A 29 -16.82 -14.61 10.94
CA HIS A 29 -15.65 -13.84 11.36
C HIS A 29 -15.31 -12.79 10.31
N CYS A 30 -15.00 -11.57 10.74
CA CYS A 30 -14.43 -10.57 9.84
C CYS A 30 -12.93 -10.83 9.65
N VAL A 31 -12.40 -10.56 8.46
CA VAL A 31 -10.99 -10.83 8.12
C VAL A 31 -10.29 -9.55 7.72
N GLU A 32 -9.14 -9.28 8.31
CA GLU A 32 -8.28 -8.17 7.92
C GLU A 32 -7.16 -8.71 7.03
N LEU A 33 -7.28 -8.45 5.73
CA LEU A 33 -6.27 -8.78 4.75
C LEU A 33 -5.21 -7.68 4.71
N THR A 34 -3.98 -8.01 5.09
CA THR A 34 -2.84 -7.09 5.00
C THR A 34 -1.76 -7.66 4.12
N GLY A 35 -0.86 -6.81 3.64
CA GLY A 35 0.26 -7.26 2.81
C GLY A 35 0.93 -6.08 2.13
N PHE A 36 2.21 -6.25 1.80
CA PHE A 36 2.97 -5.21 1.15
C PHE A 36 2.45 -4.90 -0.27
N SER A 37 2.96 -3.81 -0.86
CA SER A 37 2.47 -3.30 -2.14
C SER A 37 2.48 -4.40 -3.22
N ASN A 38 1.43 -4.46 -4.04
CA ASN A 38 1.31 -5.35 -5.20
C ASN A 38 1.46 -6.86 -4.96
N VAL A 39 1.40 -7.32 -3.70
CA VAL A 39 1.39 -8.75 -3.37
C VAL A 39 0.12 -9.47 -3.87
N GLY A 40 -0.92 -8.75 -4.30
CA GLY A 40 -2.12 -9.32 -4.91
C GLY A 40 -3.36 -9.34 -4.01
N LYS A 41 -3.44 -8.42 -3.04
CA LYS A 41 -4.61 -8.25 -2.16
C LYS A 41 -5.90 -8.03 -2.96
N SER A 42 -5.91 -7.03 -3.84
CA SER A 42 -7.06 -6.72 -4.70
C SER A 42 -7.45 -7.87 -5.62
N SER A 43 -6.47 -8.60 -6.14
CA SER A 43 -6.74 -9.77 -6.98
C SER A 43 -7.39 -10.90 -6.18
N LEU A 44 -6.96 -11.14 -4.94
CA LEU A 44 -7.60 -12.09 -4.03
C LEU A 44 -9.03 -11.64 -3.67
N MET A 45 -9.22 -10.36 -3.34
CA MET A 45 -10.53 -9.78 -3.04
C MET A 45 -11.51 -9.95 -4.21
N ARG A 46 -11.05 -9.76 -5.45
CA ARG A 46 -11.87 -10.01 -6.66
C ARG A 46 -12.22 -11.48 -6.84
N VAL A 47 -11.33 -12.43 -6.48
CA VAL A 47 -11.67 -13.87 -6.46
C VAL A 47 -12.76 -14.14 -5.43
N LEU A 48 -12.62 -13.61 -4.21
CA LEU A 48 -13.62 -13.74 -3.14
C LEU A 48 -14.97 -13.09 -3.50
N ALA A 49 -14.99 -12.14 -4.43
CA ALA A 49 -16.19 -11.48 -4.92
C ALA A 49 -17.07 -12.34 -5.83
N HIS A 50 -16.58 -13.50 -6.27
CA HIS A 50 -17.32 -14.38 -7.18
C HIS A 50 -18.05 -15.49 -6.42
N VAL A 51 -19.39 -15.50 -6.48
CA VAL A 51 -20.22 -16.50 -5.77
C VAL A 51 -19.89 -17.94 -6.11
N ASP A 52 -19.46 -18.23 -7.34
CA ASP A 52 -19.12 -19.60 -7.74
C ASP A 52 -17.84 -20.10 -7.04
N VAL A 53 -16.93 -19.22 -6.62
CA VAL A 53 -15.78 -19.58 -5.77
C VAL A 53 -16.26 -20.10 -4.42
N TRP A 54 -17.30 -19.49 -3.85
CA TRP A 54 -17.92 -19.94 -2.60
C TRP A 54 -18.62 -21.28 -2.78
N ILE A 55 -19.33 -21.49 -3.89
CA ILE A 55 -19.97 -22.77 -4.21
C ILE A 55 -18.91 -23.87 -4.41
N GLN A 56 -17.80 -23.56 -5.07
CA GLN A 56 -16.69 -24.52 -5.22
C GLN A 56 -16.07 -24.92 -3.87
N GLN A 57 -16.03 -24.00 -2.90
CA GLN A 57 -15.40 -24.23 -1.59
C GLN A 57 -16.35 -24.82 -0.53
N LEU A 58 -17.64 -24.48 -0.58
CA LEU A 58 -18.62 -24.82 0.47
C LEU A 58 -19.80 -25.66 -0.04
N GLY A 59 -19.90 -25.94 -1.35
CA GLY A 59 -21.05 -26.61 -1.94
C GLY A 59 -22.31 -25.76 -1.89
N GLU A 60 -23.46 -26.36 -1.54
CA GLU A 60 -24.76 -25.67 -1.48
C GLU A 60 -24.77 -24.49 -0.51
N GLU A 61 -24.03 -24.56 0.61
CA GLU A 61 -23.92 -23.44 1.57
C GLU A 61 -23.34 -22.17 0.92
N GLY A 62 -22.46 -22.32 -0.07
CA GLY A 62 -21.86 -21.20 -0.80
C GLY A 62 -22.88 -20.39 -1.61
N SER A 63 -24.02 -20.99 -1.96
CA SER A 63 -25.09 -20.30 -2.71
C SER A 63 -25.87 -19.29 -1.87
N ALA A 64 -25.79 -19.39 -0.54
CA ALA A 64 -26.44 -18.49 0.41
C ALA A 64 -25.55 -17.29 0.80
N VAL A 65 -24.55 -16.95 -0.01
CA VAL A 65 -23.61 -15.85 0.24
C VAL A 65 -23.69 -14.83 -0.89
N LEU A 66 -23.72 -13.56 -0.53
CA LEU A 66 -23.58 -12.43 -1.45
C LEU A 66 -22.29 -11.67 -1.12
N PRO A 67 -21.18 -11.99 -1.79
CA PRO A 67 -19.97 -11.19 -1.67
C PRO A 67 -20.07 -9.94 -2.56
N VAL A 68 -19.72 -8.78 -2.00
CA VAL A 68 -19.79 -7.48 -2.66
C VAL A 68 -18.42 -6.83 -2.59
N TYR A 69 -17.80 -6.68 -3.75
CA TYR A 69 -16.51 -6.00 -3.90
C TYR A 69 -16.69 -4.49 -3.91
N ILE A 70 -15.96 -3.81 -3.05
CA ILE A 70 -16.01 -2.36 -2.85
C ILE A 70 -14.58 -1.83 -2.98
N ASP A 71 -14.28 -1.23 -4.12
CA ASP A 71 -13.01 -0.56 -4.36
C ASP A 71 -13.09 0.88 -3.88
N CYS A 72 -12.41 1.19 -2.77
CA CYS A 72 -12.49 2.51 -2.14
C CYS A 72 -11.81 3.61 -2.97
N ASN A 73 -10.96 3.28 -3.95
CA ASN A 73 -10.45 4.27 -4.89
C ASN A 73 -11.56 4.81 -5.83
N ARG A 74 -12.74 4.17 -5.88
CA ARG A 74 -13.93 4.66 -6.61
C ARG A 74 -14.77 5.66 -5.80
N MET A 75 -14.32 6.07 -4.61
CA MET A 75 -14.96 7.14 -3.85
C MET A 75 -14.84 8.48 -4.61
N LEU A 76 -15.94 9.23 -4.70
CA LEU A 76 -15.96 10.54 -5.37
C LEU A 76 -15.32 11.61 -4.49
N ASP A 77 -15.65 11.59 -3.20
CA ASP A 77 -15.13 12.50 -2.19
C ASP A 77 -14.75 11.70 -0.93
N MET A 78 -13.67 12.09 -0.27
CA MET A 78 -13.21 11.48 0.99
C MET A 78 -14.05 11.94 2.18
N THR A 79 -15.34 11.56 2.18
CA THR A 79 -16.34 11.98 3.16
C THR A 79 -17.22 10.79 3.59
N GLU A 80 -17.97 10.97 4.69
CA GLU A 80 -19.00 10.01 5.13
C GLU A 80 -20.01 9.70 4.01
N GLN A 81 -20.53 10.74 3.36
CA GLN A 81 -21.47 10.59 2.26
C GLN A 81 -20.85 9.84 1.09
N GLY A 82 -19.65 10.23 0.64
CA GLY A 82 -18.96 9.56 -0.47
C GLY A 82 -18.69 8.08 -0.23
N PHE A 83 -18.36 7.71 1.01
CA PHE A 83 -18.17 6.30 1.39
C PHE A 83 -19.49 5.52 1.37
N TYR A 84 -20.55 6.06 1.98
CA TYR A 84 -21.85 5.41 1.96
C TYR A 84 -22.42 5.28 0.55
N GLU A 85 -22.23 6.29 -0.31
CA GLU A 85 -22.66 6.25 -1.71
C GLU A 85 -21.96 5.11 -2.45
N LEU A 86 -20.65 4.98 -2.28
CA LEU A 86 -19.89 3.88 -2.87
C LEU A 86 -20.44 2.52 -2.44
N VAL A 87 -20.68 2.31 -1.13
CA VAL A 87 -21.18 1.03 -0.62
C VAL A 87 -22.55 0.70 -1.19
N LEU A 88 -23.51 1.64 -1.16
CA LEU A 88 -24.86 1.40 -1.68
C LEU A 88 -24.85 1.17 -3.20
N ARG A 89 -24.02 1.91 -3.94
CA ARG A 89 -23.83 1.72 -5.39
C ARG A 89 -23.29 0.32 -5.70
N CYS A 90 -22.26 -0.13 -4.98
CA CYS A 90 -21.73 -1.49 -5.14
C CYS A 90 -22.76 -2.57 -4.79
N LEU A 91 -23.64 -2.34 -3.81
CA LEU A 91 -24.75 -3.24 -3.50
C LEU A 91 -25.74 -3.34 -4.66
N GLN A 92 -26.12 -2.21 -5.27
CA GLN A 92 -26.99 -2.21 -6.45
C GLN A 92 -26.33 -2.92 -7.65
N GLU A 93 -25.03 -2.70 -7.87
CA GLU A 93 -24.25 -3.34 -8.95
C GLU A 93 -24.06 -4.85 -8.74
N SER A 94 -24.18 -5.35 -7.50
CA SER A 94 -23.84 -6.74 -7.16
C SER A 94 -24.84 -7.80 -7.65
N SER A 95 -26.11 -7.43 -7.87
CA SER A 95 -27.10 -8.36 -8.43
C SER A 95 -28.33 -7.64 -9.02
N PRO A 96 -28.98 -8.20 -10.06
CA PRO A 96 -30.21 -7.64 -10.62
C PRO A 96 -31.31 -7.44 -9.57
N ALA A 97 -31.45 -8.36 -8.62
CA ALA A 97 -32.45 -8.28 -7.56
C ALA A 97 -32.24 -7.09 -6.61
N LEU A 98 -30.99 -6.69 -6.36
CA LEU A 98 -30.68 -5.49 -5.58
C LEU A 98 -30.79 -4.22 -6.43
N ALA A 99 -30.41 -4.29 -7.70
CA ALA A 99 -30.58 -3.18 -8.64
C ALA A 99 -32.07 -2.77 -8.74
N GLU A 100 -33.00 -3.73 -8.72
CA GLU A 100 -34.45 -3.50 -8.80
C GLU A 100 -35.12 -3.26 -7.43
N ASN A 101 -34.37 -3.29 -6.32
CA ASN A 101 -34.93 -3.08 -4.99
C ASN A 101 -35.25 -1.59 -4.75
N GLN A 102 -36.55 -1.26 -4.73
CA GLN A 102 -37.02 0.12 -4.59
C GLN A 102 -36.57 0.81 -3.29
N GLU A 103 -36.51 0.09 -2.17
CA GLU A 103 -36.05 0.67 -0.90
C GLU A 103 -34.57 1.05 -0.96
N LEU A 104 -33.74 0.21 -1.60
CA LEU A 104 -32.33 0.49 -1.83
C LEU A 104 -32.13 1.65 -2.82
N GLN A 105 -32.91 1.71 -3.90
CA GLN A 105 -32.88 2.83 -4.85
C GLN A 105 -33.23 4.15 -4.17
N ASN A 106 -34.35 4.20 -3.45
CA ASN A 106 -34.78 5.39 -2.72
C ASN A 106 -33.75 5.84 -1.68
N ALA A 107 -33.12 4.89 -0.99
CA ALA A 107 -32.05 5.17 -0.04
C ALA A 107 -30.80 5.75 -0.72
N TYR A 108 -30.41 5.22 -1.88
CA TYR A 108 -29.28 5.75 -2.65
C TYR A 108 -29.56 7.17 -3.18
N GLU A 109 -30.74 7.41 -3.76
CA GLU A 109 -31.12 8.75 -4.25
C GLU A 109 -31.13 9.80 -3.12
N ALA A 110 -31.70 9.42 -1.97
CA ALA A 110 -31.72 10.24 -0.75
C ALA A 110 -30.33 10.47 -0.14
N LEU A 111 -29.35 9.65 -0.50
CA LEU A 111 -27.96 9.77 -0.06
C LEU A 111 -27.16 10.69 -0.98
N VAL A 112 -27.40 10.62 -2.30
CA VAL A 112 -26.75 11.47 -3.31
C VAL A 112 -27.19 12.93 -3.19
N ALA A 113 -28.47 13.16 -2.91
CA ALA A 113 -29.03 14.50 -2.72
C ALA A 113 -29.76 14.61 -1.38
N PRO A 114 -29.02 14.64 -0.24
CA PRO A 114 -29.63 14.69 1.08
C PRO A 114 -30.23 16.07 1.34
N ALA A 115 -31.46 16.11 1.86
CA ALA A 115 -32.12 17.34 2.27
C ALA A 115 -31.48 17.96 3.53
N ASN A 116 -30.80 17.16 4.35
CA ASN A 116 -30.04 17.60 5.52
C ASN A 116 -28.98 16.56 5.93
N VAL A 117 -28.06 16.96 6.81
CA VAL A 117 -26.92 16.14 7.24
C VAL A 117 -27.35 14.84 7.93
N PHE A 118 -28.47 14.81 8.65
CA PHE A 118 -28.94 13.60 9.34
C PHE A 118 -29.46 12.52 8.36
N GLN A 119 -29.81 12.92 7.13
CA GLN A 119 -30.32 11.99 6.14
C GLN A 119 -29.22 11.05 5.62
N VAL A 120 -27.96 11.46 5.61
CA VAL A 120 -26.83 10.67 5.11
C VAL A 120 -26.71 9.31 5.84
N PRO A 121 -26.46 9.25 7.17
CA PRO A 121 -26.35 7.97 7.88
C PRO A 121 -27.68 7.20 7.92
N LEU A 122 -28.83 7.89 7.90
CA LEU A 122 -30.15 7.25 7.88
C LEU A 122 -30.41 6.53 6.54
N SER A 123 -30.15 7.20 5.43
CA SER A 123 -30.27 6.65 4.07
C SER A 123 -29.35 5.45 3.90
N PHE A 124 -28.09 5.55 4.33
CA PHE A 124 -27.18 4.40 4.34
C PHE A 124 -27.74 3.23 5.15
N SER A 125 -28.21 3.50 6.37
CA SER A 125 -28.83 2.50 7.24
C SER A 125 -30.02 1.80 6.58
N ASN A 126 -30.89 2.55 5.90
CA ASN A 126 -32.06 2.01 5.21
C ASN A 126 -31.65 1.19 3.99
N GLY A 127 -30.70 1.68 3.18
CA GLY A 127 -30.18 0.97 2.01
C GLY A 127 -29.53 -0.36 2.39
N LEU A 128 -28.66 -0.37 3.42
CA LEU A 128 -28.05 -1.61 3.90
C LEU A 128 -29.09 -2.60 4.46
N THR A 129 -30.14 -2.10 5.12
CA THR A 129 -31.24 -2.93 5.63
C THR A 129 -32.03 -3.56 4.47
N ALA A 130 -32.37 -2.78 3.44
CA ALA A 130 -33.02 -3.26 2.23
C ALA A 130 -32.15 -4.30 1.51
N ALA A 131 -30.83 -4.08 1.49
CA ALA A 131 -29.86 -5.02 0.94
C ALA A 131 -29.61 -6.26 1.83
N LEU A 132 -30.32 -6.42 2.96
CA LEU A 132 -30.32 -7.58 3.86
C LEU A 132 -31.73 -8.21 3.99
N HIS A 133 -32.64 -7.97 3.04
CA HIS A 133 -34.07 -8.33 3.17
C HIS A 133 -34.39 -9.84 3.21
N LYS A 134 -33.62 -10.71 2.54
CA LYS A 134 -33.87 -12.17 2.59
C LYS A 134 -33.36 -12.80 3.90
N PRO A 135 -34.11 -13.67 4.58
CA PRO A 135 -33.77 -14.15 5.92
C PRO A 135 -32.50 -15.02 5.99
N ASP A 136 -32.13 -15.71 4.91
CA ASP A 136 -31.17 -16.84 4.97
C ASP A 136 -29.89 -16.63 4.15
N TYR A 137 -29.55 -15.40 3.77
CA TYR A 137 -28.28 -15.11 3.09
C TYR A 137 -27.35 -14.22 3.93
N LYS A 138 -26.06 -14.40 3.66
CA LYS A 138 -24.96 -13.68 4.28
C LYS A 138 -24.36 -12.67 3.30
N LEU A 139 -24.35 -11.41 3.70
CA LEU A 139 -23.73 -10.33 2.97
C LEU A 139 -22.28 -10.17 3.42
N ILE A 140 -21.34 -10.30 2.49
CA ILE A 140 -19.90 -10.09 2.74
C ILE A 140 -19.50 -8.80 2.03
N LEU A 141 -19.13 -7.77 2.76
CA LEU A 141 -18.59 -6.54 2.16
C LEU A 141 -17.06 -6.63 2.14
N LEU A 142 -16.49 -6.58 0.95
CA LEU A 142 -15.07 -6.70 0.67
C LEU A 142 -14.51 -5.31 0.37
N PHE A 143 -14.04 -4.60 1.39
CA PHE A 143 -13.43 -3.26 1.26
C PHE A 143 -11.98 -3.38 0.79
N ASP A 144 -11.73 -3.06 -0.46
CA ASP A 144 -10.40 -2.97 -1.06
C ASP A 144 -9.87 -1.54 -0.99
N GLU A 145 -8.55 -1.39 -0.97
CA GLU A 145 -7.86 -0.08 -0.88
C GLU A 145 -8.37 0.78 0.30
N PHE A 146 -8.50 0.14 1.47
CA PHE A 146 -9.20 0.73 2.62
C PHE A 146 -8.31 1.61 3.52
N ASP A 147 -7.01 1.75 3.21
CA ASP A 147 -6.05 2.50 4.02
C ASP A 147 -6.44 3.98 4.19
N GLU A 148 -6.71 4.69 3.10
CA GLU A 148 -7.05 6.12 3.12
C GLU A 148 -8.45 6.41 3.68
N PRO A 149 -9.52 5.71 3.24
CA PRO A 149 -10.85 5.88 3.82
C PRO A 149 -10.84 5.69 5.33
N PHE A 150 -10.16 4.64 5.82
CA PHE A 150 -10.08 4.36 7.24
C PHE A 150 -9.29 5.43 8.00
N GLN A 151 -8.33 6.11 7.38
CA GLN A 151 -7.54 7.17 8.02
C GLN A 151 -8.21 8.54 8.00
N GLN A 152 -8.96 8.87 6.96
CA GLN A 152 -9.42 10.24 6.71
C GLN A 152 -10.90 10.47 7.05
N ILE A 153 -11.76 9.44 6.98
CA ILE A 153 -13.22 9.60 7.17
C ILE A 153 -13.60 9.56 8.65
N ASP A 154 -14.58 10.36 9.08
CA ASP A 154 -15.04 10.42 10.47
C ASP A 154 -15.28 9.02 11.08
N THR A 155 -14.70 8.77 12.26
CA THR A 155 -14.76 7.50 12.99
C THR A 155 -16.18 7.00 13.25
N ARG A 156 -17.18 7.90 13.31
CA ARG A 156 -18.60 7.54 13.46
C ARG A 156 -19.09 6.64 12.33
N VAL A 157 -18.52 6.74 11.13
CA VAL A 157 -18.84 5.87 10.00
C VAL A 157 -18.57 4.41 10.32
N PHE A 158 -17.41 4.13 10.93
CA PHE A 158 -16.98 2.78 11.28
C PHE A 158 -17.71 2.25 12.52
N LEU A 159 -18.02 3.11 13.49
CA LEU A 159 -18.90 2.76 14.62
C LEU A 159 -20.32 2.39 14.14
N ASN A 160 -20.85 3.11 13.13
CA ASN A 160 -22.12 2.75 12.51
C ASN A 160 -22.04 1.37 11.84
N LEU A 161 -20.97 1.05 11.11
CA LEU A 161 -20.77 -0.30 10.53
C LEU A 161 -20.66 -1.39 11.61
N ARG A 162 -19.95 -1.11 12.71
CA ARG A 162 -19.86 -2.01 13.87
C ARG A 162 -21.24 -2.30 14.47
N ALA A 163 -22.03 -1.25 14.72
CA ALA A 163 -23.39 -1.40 15.23
C ALA A 163 -24.29 -2.22 14.28
N LYS A 164 -24.09 -2.08 12.96
CA LYS A 164 -24.78 -2.92 11.96
C LYS A 164 -24.33 -4.38 12.03
N LYS A 165 -23.04 -4.64 12.15
CA LYS A 165 -22.50 -5.99 12.34
C LYS A 165 -23.09 -6.66 13.58
N ASP A 166 -23.23 -5.92 14.68
CA ASP A 166 -23.80 -6.45 15.92
C ASP A 166 -25.28 -6.77 15.77
N ARG A 167 -26.04 -5.89 15.10
CA ARG A 167 -27.47 -6.09 14.85
C ARG A 167 -27.74 -7.29 13.94
N TYR A 168 -26.98 -7.44 12.87
CA TYR A 168 -27.20 -8.50 11.87
C TYR A 168 -26.38 -9.78 12.15
N GLY A 169 -25.52 -9.75 13.16
CA GLY A 169 -24.79 -10.89 13.69
C GLY A 169 -24.09 -11.68 12.60
N ASN A 170 -24.59 -12.88 12.34
CA ASN A 170 -23.98 -13.83 11.40
C ASN A 170 -24.21 -13.49 9.93
N ARG A 171 -25.10 -12.53 9.62
CA ARG A 171 -25.55 -12.22 8.26
C ARG A 171 -24.79 -11.07 7.59
N LEU A 172 -24.03 -10.29 8.34
CA LEU A 172 -23.17 -9.24 7.80
C LEU A 172 -21.73 -9.54 8.22
N VAL A 173 -20.81 -9.55 7.27
CA VAL A 173 -19.39 -9.82 7.52
C VAL A 173 -18.54 -8.87 6.69
N PHE A 174 -17.40 -8.45 7.22
CA PHE A 174 -16.50 -7.53 6.56
C PHE A 174 -15.16 -8.19 6.26
N VAL A 175 -14.59 -7.83 5.12
CA VAL A 175 -13.18 -8.03 4.81
C VAL A 175 -12.60 -6.68 4.46
N THR A 176 -11.46 -6.35 5.04
CA THR A 176 -10.72 -5.13 4.70
C THR A 176 -9.38 -5.52 4.08
N ALA A 177 -9.00 -4.89 2.98
CA ALA A 177 -7.66 -5.02 2.42
C ALA A 177 -6.89 -3.71 2.64
N THR A 178 -5.80 -3.80 3.39
CA THR A 178 -4.92 -2.66 3.69
C THR A 178 -3.44 -3.00 3.51
N VAL A 179 -2.58 -2.00 3.41
CA VAL A 179 -1.13 -2.23 3.44
C VAL A 179 -0.68 -2.54 4.87
N ARG A 180 -1.16 -1.75 5.84
CA ARG A 180 -0.84 -1.90 7.27
C ARG A 180 -2.09 -2.28 8.06
N PRO A 181 -1.96 -2.94 9.22
CA PRO A 181 -3.12 -3.26 10.06
C PRO A 181 -3.87 -1.98 10.48
N LEU A 182 -5.20 -2.04 10.53
CA LEU A 182 -6.11 -0.95 10.91
C LEU A 182 -5.71 -0.34 12.27
N ALA A 183 -5.31 -1.18 13.22
CA ALA A 183 -4.85 -0.72 14.55
C ALA A 183 -3.64 0.22 14.48
N THR A 184 -2.83 0.14 13.42
CA THR A 184 -1.68 1.02 13.19
C THR A 184 -2.02 2.27 12.38
N LEU A 185 -3.14 2.27 11.64
CA LEU A 185 -3.57 3.39 10.81
C LEU A 185 -4.23 4.52 11.62
N ARG A 186 -4.83 4.20 12.78
CA ARG A 186 -5.43 5.16 13.71
C ARG A 186 -5.03 4.86 15.16
N PRO A 187 -3.78 5.13 15.57
CA PRO A 187 -3.35 4.88 16.94
C PRO A 187 -4.09 5.79 17.93
N GLY A 188 -4.76 5.21 18.92
CA GLY A 188 -5.33 5.94 20.07
C GLY A 188 -6.73 6.55 19.88
N ASP A 189 -7.43 6.26 18.78
CA ASP A 189 -8.81 6.73 18.54
C ASP A 189 -9.86 5.67 18.97
N HIS A 190 -11.08 6.10 19.27
CA HIS A 190 -12.25 5.25 19.56
C HIS A 190 -12.69 4.39 18.35
N SER A 191 -12.02 4.50 17.20
CA SER A 191 -12.19 3.60 16.04
C SER A 191 -11.79 2.15 16.33
N GLY A 192 -11.15 1.90 17.48
CA GLY A 192 -10.79 0.58 17.98
C GLY A 192 -11.95 -0.43 17.96
N GLU A 193 -13.19 -0.02 18.23
CA GLU A 193 -14.33 -0.96 18.28
C GLU A 193 -14.64 -1.63 16.93
N PHE A 194 -14.42 -0.93 15.81
CA PHE A 194 -14.55 -1.53 14.49
C PHE A 194 -13.33 -2.41 14.17
N GLY A 195 -12.12 -1.94 14.49
CA GLY A 195 -10.88 -2.72 14.35
C GLY A 195 -10.86 -4.03 15.15
N GLU A 196 -11.52 -4.04 16.32
CA GLU A 196 -11.68 -5.23 17.18
C GLU A 196 -12.34 -6.40 16.46
N LEU A 197 -13.22 -6.14 15.47
CA LEU A 197 -13.86 -7.19 14.67
C LEU A 197 -12.84 -8.09 13.96
N PHE A 198 -11.64 -7.58 13.71
CA PHE A 198 -10.61 -8.22 12.90
C PHE A 198 -9.43 -8.76 13.72
N THR A 199 -9.31 -8.37 15.00
CA THR A 199 -8.12 -8.59 15.83
C THR A 199 -7.71 -10.06 15.93
N HIS A 200 -8.66 -10.98 15.89
CA HIS A 200 -8.41 -12.42 15.99
C HIS A 200 -8.18 -13.11 14.64
N HIS A 201 -8.40 -12.40 13.53
CA HIS A 201 -8.33 -12.96 12.18
C HIS A 201 -7.56 -12.06 11.19
N PRO A 202 -6.33 -11.61 11.52
CA PRO A 202 -5.47 -10.99 10.53
C PRO A 202 -4.98 -12.05 9.53
N TRP A 203 -5.07 -11.73 8.25
CA TRP A 203 -4.52 -12.52 7.16
C TRP A 203 -3.40 -11.72 6.49
N HIS A 204 -2.14 -12.06 6.78
CA HIS A 204 -0.99 -11.46 6.12
C HIS A 204 -0.73 -12.18 4.80
N LEU A 205 -1.03 -11.53 3.68
CA LEU A 205 -0.90 -12.11 2.35
C LEU A 205 0.56 -12.10 1.91
N GLY A 206 1.12 -13.30 1.70
CA GLY A 206 2.46 -13.50 1.15
C GLY A 206 2.49 -13.59 -0.38
N PRO A 207 3.70 -13.60 -0.97
CA PRO A 207 3.94 -13.95 -2.38
C PRO A 207 3.35 -15.31 -2.77
N LEU A 208 3.19 -15.54 -4.08
CA LEU A 208 2.70 -16.82 -4.60
C LEU A 208 3.71 -17.95 -4.32
N PRO A 209 3.27 -19.11 -3.83
CA PRO A 209 4.16 -20.25 -3.63
C PRO A 209 4.66 -20.80 -4.98
N ARG A 210 5.79 -21.54 -4.97
CA ARG A 210 6.44 -22.06 -6.19
C ARG A 210 5.49 -22.78 -7.16
N HIS A 211 4.63 -23.65 -6.66
CA HIS A 211 3.68 -24.41 -7.50
C HIS A 211 2.67 -23.50 -8.23
N GLU A 212 2.34 -22.35 -7.65
CA GLU A 212 1.51 -21.33 -8.30
C GLU A 212 2.32 -20.53 -9.33
N VAL A 213 3.57 -20.19 -9.04
CA VAL A 213 4.48 -19.59 -10.03
C VAL A 213 4.67 -20.50 -11.24
N GLU A 214 4.85 -21.80 -11.02
CA GLU A 214 4.93 -22.81 -12.07
C GLU A 214 3.67 -22.84 -12.94
N ARG A 215 2.49 -22.81 -12.32
CA ARG A 215 1.20 -22.75 -13.03
C ARG A 215 1.06 -21.45 -13.83
N TYR A 216 1.46 -20.32 -13.26
CA TYR A 216 1.51 -19.04 -13.96
C TYR A 216 2.44 -19.10 -15.18
N MET A 217 3.65 -19.63 -15.02
CA MET A 217 4.63 -19.74 -16.10
C MET A 217 4.15 -20.62 -17.24
N ARG A 218 3.51 -21.76 -16.94
CA ARG A 218 2.89 -22.60 -17.97
C ARG A 218 1.83 -21.86 -18.76
N HIS A 219 0.96 -21.11 -18.07
CA HIS A 219 -0.07 -20.31 -18.74
C HIS A 219 0.56 -19.18 -19.58
N PHE A 220 1.57 -18.51 -19.05
CA PHE A 220 2.29 -17.43 -19.74
C PHE A 220 2.96 -17.94 -21.02
N SER A 221 3.74 -19.02 -20.96
CA SER A 221 4.41 -19.60 -22.13
C SER A 221 3.43 -20.15 -23.16
N ALA A 222 2.29 -20.72 -22.72
CA ALA A 222 1.26 -21.22 -23.63
C ALA A 222 0.69 -20.11 -24.53
N GLN A 223 0.66 -18.85 -24.09
CA GLN A 223 0.26 -17.71 -24.91
C GLN A 223 1.22 -17.46 -26.10
N TYR A 224 2.45 -17.96 -25.99
CA TYR A 224 3.48 -17.92 -27.03
C TYR A 224 3.63 -19.27 -27.75
N GLY A 225 2.76 -20.25 -27.48
CA GLY A 225 2.83 -21.58 -28.07
C GLY A 225 4.00 -22.43 -27.56
N SER A 226 4.56 -22.10 -26.39
CA SER A 226 5.69 -22.82 -25.78
C SER A 226 5.37 -23.36 -24.38
N VAL A 227 6.25 -24.21 -23.86
CA VAL A 227 6.21 -24.73 -22.48
C VAL A 227 7.48 -24.23 -21.78
N PRO A 228 7.41 -23.70 -20.53
CA PRO A 228 8.60 -23.23 -19.85
C PRO A 228 9.53 -24.40 -19.49
N PHE A 229 10.84 -24.13 -19.50
CA PHE A 229 11.84 -25.03 -18.92
C PHE A 229 11.77 -25.01 -17.39
N GLU A 230 12.27 -26.05 -16.73
CA GLU A 230 12.34 -26.07 -15.26
C GLU A 230 13.27 -24.96 -14.74
N GLU A 231 14.37 -24.70 -15.47
CA GLU A 231 15.30 -23.62 -15.18
C GLU A 231 14.64 -22.23 -15.28
N ASP A 232 13.66 -22.06 -16.16
CA ASP A 232 12.89 -20.81 -16.25
C ASP A 232 12.05 -20.60 -15.00
N ILE A 233 11.39 -21.66 -14.53
CA ILE A 233 10.56 -21.63 -13.33
C ILE A 233 11.44 -21.34 -12.11
N ASP A 234 12.59 -22.01 -11.98
CA ASP A 234 13.53 -21.78 -10.88
C ASP A 234 14.12 -20.38 -10.91
N PHE A 235 14.54 -19.90 -12.08
CA PHE A 235 15.03 -18.53 -12.25
C PHE A 235 13.94 -17.52 -11.88
N VAL A 236 12.74 -17.63 -12.45
CA VAL A 236 11.64 -16.72 -12.15
C VAL A 236 11.29 -16.76 -10.66
N TYR A 237 11.21 -17.93 -10.04
CA TYR A 237 10.90 -18.05 -8.62
C TYR A 237 12.00 -17.45 -7.74
N GLN A 238 13.28 -17.71 -8.03
CA GLN A 238 14.40 -17.15 -7.27
C GLN A 238 14.44 -15.60 -7.34
N TRP A 239 14.19 -15.04 -8.53
CA TRP A 239 14.27 -13.61 -8.75
C TRP A 239 13.05 -12.86 -8.22
N THR A 240 11.87 -13.48 -8.27
CA THR A 240 10.60 -12.81 -7.95
C THR A 240 10.03 -13.20 -6.59
N GLY A 241 10.42 -14.36 -6.05
CA GLY A 241 9.84 -14.95 -4.85
C GLY A 241 8.34 -15.23 -4.98
N GLY A 242 7.79 -15.20 -6.21
CA GLY A 242 6.36 -15.27 -6.46
C GLY A 242 5.59 -13.96 -6.23
N HIS A 243 6.26 -12.81 -6.03
CA HIS A 243 5.58 -11.52 -5.96
C HIS A 243 4.97 -11.17 -7.33
N PRO A 244 3.64 -10.92 -7.44
CA PRO A 244 2.98 -10.77 -8.74
C PRO A 244 3.55 -9.66 -9.63
N GLY A 245 3.92 -8.51 -9.06
CA GLY A 245 4.52 -7.41 -9.82
C GLY A 245 5.87 -7.80 -10.44
N TYR A 246 6.72 -8.47 -9.66
CA TYR A 246 8.00 -8.98 -10.15
C TYR A 246 7.81 -10.13 -11.13
N LEU A 247 6.91 -11.05 -10.84
CA LEU A 247 6.57 -12.19 -11.69
C LEU A 247 6.16 -11.72 -13.08
N ALA A 248 5.25 -10.74 -13.17
CA ALA A 248 4.85 -10.16 -14.45
C ALA A 248 6.02 -9.49 -15.19
N GLY A 249 6.87 -8.74 -14.47
CA GLY A 249 8.03 -8.05 -15.05
C GLY A 249 9.09 -9.02 -15.58
N VAL A 250 9.52 -9.98 -14.76
CA VAL A 250 10.56 -10.97 -15.12
C VAL A 250 10.06 -11.88 -16.24
N SER A 251 8.82 -12.40 -16.17
CA SER A 251 8.27 -13.23 -17.25
C SER A 251 8.16 -12.47 -18.57
N ARG A 252 7.79 -11.18 -18.55
CA ARG A 252 7.80 -10.32 -19.76
C ARG A 252 9.20 -10.20 -20.37
N ILE A 253 10.22 -9.97 -19.55
CA ILE A 253 11.61 -9.85 -20.02
C ILE A 253 12.10 -11.18 -20.60
N LEU A 254 11.83 -12.28 -19.90
CA LEU A 254 12.14 -13.63 -20.34
C LEU A 254 11.48 -13.94 -21.69
N GLY A 255 10.15 -13.78 -21.80
CA GLY A 255 9.43 -14.06 -23.04
C GLY A 255 9.89 -13.22 -24.24
N ARG A 256 10.23 -11.95 -24.02
CA ARG A 256 10.82 -11.09 -25.09
C ARG A 256 12.20 -11.55 -25.52
N ALA A 257 13.04 -11.96 -24.57
CA ALA A 257 14.39 -12.43 -24.86
C ALA A 257 14.37 -13.79 -25.56
N ASP A 258 13.44 -14.67 -25.17
CA ASP A 258 13.25 -15.99 -25.74
C ASP A 258 12.77 -15.90 -27.19
N ALA A 259 11.77 -15.05 -27.46
CA ALA A 259 11.28 -14.79 -28.82
C ALA A 259 12.33 -14.18 -29.76
N ALA A 260 13.39 -13.57 -29.22
CA ALA A 260 14.49 -13.00 -30.01
C ALA A 260 15.61 -14.01 -30.31
N ARG A 261 15.58 -15.22 -29.75
CA ARG A 261 16.54 -16.27 -30.09
C ARG A 261 16.17 -16.91 -31.42
N GLU A 262 17.12 -16.94 -32.36
CA GLU A 262 17.03 -17.82 -33.52
C GLU A 262 17.05 -19.28 -33.02
N GLN A 263 16.29 -20.17 -33.67
CA GLN A 263 16.10 -21.58 -33.27
C GLN A 263 17.42 -22.39 -33.32
N GLU A 264 18.32 -22.17 -32.36
CA GLU A 264 19.49 -23.01 -32.14
C GLU A 264 19.16 -24.16 -31.18
N SER A 265 19.80 -25.31 -31.41
CA SER A 265 19.61 -26.54 -30.64
C SER A 265 19.73 -26.29 -29.13
N GLU A 266 18.62 -26.47 -28.43
CA GLU A 266 18.50 -26.23 -26.98
C GLU A 266 19.20 -27.34 -26.19
N SER A 267 20.24 -26.98 -25.43
CA SER A 267 20.83 -27.82 -24.38
C SER A 267 20.66 -27.12 -23.03
N GLU A 268 20.60 -27.87 -21.93
CA GLU A 268 20.49 -27.32 -20.56
C GLU A 268 21.61 -26.30 -20.27
N GLN A 269 22.85 -26.60 -20.68
CA GLN A 269 23.99 -25.69 -20.54
C GLN A 269 23.76 -24.35 -21.27
N ASN A 270 23.10 -24.38 -22.43
CA ASN A 270 22.74 -23.18 -23.19
C ASN A 270 21.60 -22.38 -22.52
N ARG A 271 20.77 -22.99 -21.67
CA ARG A 271 19.68 -22.30 -20.96
C ARG A 271 20.19 -21.48 -19.79
N PHE A 272 21.07 -22.03 -18.94
CA PHE A 272 21.66 -21.28 -17.82
C PHE A 272 22.43 -20.03 -18.26
N VAL A 273 23.22 -20.14 -19.33
CA VAL A 273 23.98 -19.00 -19.87
C VAL A 273 23.03 -17.91 -20.37
N PHE A 274 21.95 -18.31 -21.05
CA PHE A 274 20.92 -17.39 -21.51
C PHE A 274 20.25 -16.64 -20.35
N LEU A 275 19.78 -17.36 -19.32
CA LEU A 275 19.12 -16.76 -18.15
C LEU A 275 20.05 -15.80 -17.40
N ARG A 276 21.34 -16.16 -17.28
CA ARG A 276 22.36 -15.27 -16.70
C ARG A 276 22.52 -13.97 -17.50
N GLY A 277 22.43 -14.04 -18.83
CA GLY A 277 22.47 -12.87 -19.71
C GLY A 277 21.27 -11.93 -19.56
N LEU A 278 20.21 -12.32 -18.84
CA LEU A 278 19.06 -11.47 -18.57
C LEU A 278 19.25 -10.59 -17.33
N ILE A 279 20.20 -10.91 -16.45
CA ILE A 279 20.35 -10.26 -15.13
C ILE A 279 20.49 -8.74 -15.27
N ASP A 280 21.39 -8.26 -16.13
CA ASP A 280 21.59 -6.82 -16.35
C ASP A 280 20.29 -6.14 -16.84
N ARG A 281 19.49 -6.84 -17.66
CA ARG A 281 18.20 -6.34 -18.11
C ARG A 281 17.17 -6.28 -16.98
N LEU A 282 17.20 -7.22 -16.04
CA LEU A 282 16.34 -7.18 -14.86
C LEU A 282 16.66 -5.96 -13.99
N HIS A 283 17.94 -5.66 -13.79
CA HIS A 283 18.37 -4.48 -13.00
C HIS A 283 18.04 -3.16 -13.69
N GLN A 284 18.10 -3.10 -15.02
CA GLN A 284 17.82 -1.88 -15.78
C GLN A 284 16.32 -1.66 -16.07
N ASP A 285 15.45 -2.64 -15.78
CA ASP A 285 14.03 -2.52 -16.06
C ASP A 285 13.34 -1.58 -15.06
N GLN A 286 12.86 -0.45 -15.57
CA GLN A 286 12.19 0.57 -14.76
C GLN A 286 10.96 0.04 -14.02
N THR A 287 10.20 -0.89 -14.61
CA THR A 287 9.03 -1.46 -13.94
C THR A 287 9.44 -2.27 -12.71
N LEU A 288 10.48 -3.11 -12.82
CA LEU A 288 11.01 -3.86 -11.68
C LEU A 288 11.57 -2.93 -10.60
N GLN A 289 12.24 -1.83 -10.97
CA GLN A 289 12.74 -0.84 -10.01
C GLN A 289 11.61 -0.15 -9.26
N THR A 290 10.57 0.32 -9.96
CA THR A 290 9.38 0.92 -9.33
C THR A 290 8.67 -0.07 -8.40
N GLU A 291 8.60 -1.35 -8.75
CA GLU A 291 8.02 -2.36 -7.87
C GLU A 291 8.85 -2.55 -6.59
N SER A 292 10.18 -2.60 -6.69
CA SER A 292 11.05 -2.66 -5.51
C SER A 292 10.89 -1.44 -4.60
N GLU A 293 10.80 -0.25 -5.19
CA GLU A 293 10.61 1.00 -4.45
C GLU A 293 9.28 1.01 -3.68
N LYS A 294 8.19 0.53 -4.28
CA LYS A 294 6.91 0.40 -3.59
C LYS A 294 6.98 -0.55 -2.41
N ILE A 295 7.67 -1.68 -2.54
CA ILE A 295 7.86 -2.64 -1.45
C ILE A 295 8.70 -1.99 -0.34
N TRP A 296 9.78 -1.32 -0.71
CA TRP A 296 10.65 -0.59 0.22
C TRP A 296 9.88 0.48 1.00
N LYS A 297 9.13 1.35 0.32
CA LYS A 297 8.29 2.40 0.93
C LYS A 297 7.13 1.85 1.76
N SER A 298 6.71 0.60 1.55
CA SER A 298 5.71 -0.04 2.41
C SER A 298 6.27 -0.53 3.75
N CYS A 299 7.60 -0.64 3.87
CA CYS A 299 8.27 -0.92 5.14
C CYS A 299 8.38 0.36 5.97
N THR A 300 8.27 0.23 7.29
CA THR A 300 8.58 1.35 8.21
C THR A 300 10.06 1.70 8.19
N VAL A 301 10.43 2.90 8.65
CA VAL A 301 11.84 3.33 8.75
C VAL A 301 12.67 2.35 9.59
N ASP A 302 12.11 1.87 10.72
CA ASP A 302 12.75 0.84 11.54
C ASP A 302 12.99 -0.46 10.76
N GLN A 303 11.99 -0.92 10.02
CA GLN A 303 12.10 -2.13 9.21
C GLN A 303 13.11 -1.97 8.07
N GLN A 304 13.15 -0.81 7.43
CA GLN A 304 14.11 -0.47 6.39
C GLN A 304 15.55 -0.54 6.92
N GLU A 305 15.79 0.03 8.10
CA GLU A 305 17.11 -0.02 8.74
C GLU A 305 17.51 -1.46 9.09
N ASN A 306 16.60 -2.23 9.70
CA ASN A 306 16.87 -3.63 10.04
C ASN A 306 17.10 -4.53 8.81
N LEU A 307 16.45 -4.25 7.67
CA LEU A 307 16.74 -4.92 6.40
C LEU A 307 18.15 -4.59 5.90
N ARG A 308 18.59 -3.33 6.04
CA ARG A 308 19.96 -2.92 5.67
C ARG A 308 20.98 -3.64 6.55
N LEU A 309 20.80 -3.59 7.88
CA LEU A 309 21.69 -4.28 8.83
C LEU A 309 21.81 -5.76 8.49
N LEU A 310 20.68 -6.45 8.28
CA LEU A 310 20.65 -7.87 7.94
C LEU A 310 21.45 -8.17 6.66
N PHE A 311 21.23 -7.43 5.57
CA PHE A 311 21.89 -7.72 4.29
C PHE A 311 23.35 -7.23 4.23
N SER A 312 23.75 -6.31 5.12
CA SER A 312 25.15 -5.92 5.33
C SER A 312 25.92 -6.88 6.25
N GLY A 313 25.27 -7.93 6.78
CA GLY A 313 25.89 -8.86 7.74
C GLY A 313 26.10 -8.27 9.14
N LEU A 314 25.41 -7.18 9.46
CA LEU A 314 25.34 -6.59 10.80
C LEU A 314 24.17 -7.21 11.58
N GLU A 315 24.11 -6.95 12.89
CA GLU A 315 23.08 -7.51 13.78
C GLU A 315 21.82 -6.61 13.79
N PRO A 316 20.68 -7.05 13.22
CA PRO A 316 19.41 -6.34 13.29
C PRO A 316 18.66 -6.65 14.60
N ASP A 317 17.68 -5.81 14.94
CA ASP A 317 16.73 -6.06 16.02
C ASP A 317 15.86 -7.31 15.74
N PRO A 318 15.88 -8.32 16.63
CA PRO A 318 15.05 -9.52 16.50
C PRO A 318 13.54 -9.24 16.44
N ALA A 319 13.05 -8.17 17.07
CA ALA A 319 11.63 -7.84 17.03
C ALA A 319 11.21 -7.33 15.65
N SER A 320 12.01 -6.44 15.05
CA SER A 320 11.82 -5.98 13.66
C SER A 320 11.89 -7.15 12.65
N LEU A 321 12.87 -8.06 12.80
CA LEU A 321 12.96 -9.26 11.97
C LEU A 321 11.71 -10.16 12.07
N SER A 322 11.20 -10.34 13.28
CA SER A 322 9.99 -11.14 13.52
C SER A 322 8.77 -10.54 12.83
N GLN A 323 8.65 -9.20 12.82
CA GLN A 323 7.60 -8.50 12.08
C GLN A 323 7.76 -8.67 10.56
N LEU A 324 8.97 -8.46 10.02
CA LEU A 324 9.27 -8.65 8.59
C LEU A 324 8.97 -10.08 8.11
N MET A 325 9.22 -11.08 8.94
CA MET A 325 8.83 -12.47 8.67
C MET A 325 7.30 -12.66 8.68
N LYS A 326 6.61 -12.07 9.67
CA LYS A 326 5.14 -12.10 9.76
C LYS A 326 4.47 -11.49 8.53
N HIS A 327 5.12 -10.48 7.93
CA HIS A 327 4.66 -9.81 6.70
C HIS A 327 5.23 -10.41 5.41
N HIS A 328 5.91 -11.56 5.47
CA HIS A 328 6.47 -12.28 4.33
C HIS A 328 7.51 -11.49 3.51
N ILE A 329 8.12 -10.44 4.08
CA ILE A 329 9.24 -9.73 3.46
C ILE A 329 10.53 -10.53 3.66
N LEU A 330 10.68 -11.13 4.85
CA LEU A 330 11.73 -12.10 5.14
C LEU A 330 11.15 -13.52 5.18
N VAL A 331 11.94 -14.47 4.69
CA VAL A 331 11.66 -15.89 4.77
C VAL A 331 12.86 -16.60 5.38
N ARG A 332 12.60 -17.70 6.09
CA ARG A 332 13.66 -18.56 6.63
C ARG A 332 13.89 -19.74 5.71
N GLU A 333 15.12 -19.90 5.22
CA GLU A 333 15.54 -21.07 4.45
C GLU A 333 16.83 -21.64 5.06
N ARG A 334 16.82 -22.94 5.38
CA ARG A 334 18.01 -23.65 5.93
C ARG A 334 18.70 -22.89 7.08
N GLU A 335 17.89 -22.41 8.02
CA GLU A 335 18.29 -21.63 9.20
C GLU A 335 18.68 -20.16 8.97
N GLU A 336 18.93 -19.75 7.72
CA GLU A 336 19.25 -18.36 7.37
C GLU A 336 18.00 -17.55 7.04
N LEU A 337 18.02 -16.27 7.40
CA LEU A 337 17.01 -15.29 7.01
C LEU A 337 17.43 -14.61 5.72
N ARG A 338 16.49 -14.52 4.77
CA ARG A 338 16.68 -13.83 3.50
C ARG A 338 15.42 -13.06 3.11
N ALA A 339 15.57 -12.10 2.21
CA ALA A 339 14.41 -11.54 1.52
C ALA A 339 13.59 -12.65 0.83
N PHE A 340 12.30 -12.40 0.65
CA PHE A 340 11.43 -13.30 -0.10
C PHE A 340 11.90 -13.53 -1.56
N CYS A 341 12.70 -12.62 -2.13
CA CYS A 341 13.27 -12.76 -3.46
C CYS A 341 14.62 -12.06 -3.63
N ARG A 342 15.35 -12.42 -4.69
CA ARG A 342 16.64 -11.83 -5.03
C ARG A 342 16.55 -10.38 -5.52
N LEU A 343 15.54 -10.03 -6.32
CA LEU A 343 15.38 -8.64 -6.82
C LEU A 343 15.32 -7.63 -5.67
N PHE A 344 14.50 -7.94 -4.64
CA PHE A 344 14.35 -7.04 -3.51
C PHE A 344 15.61 -6.99 -2.64
N ALA A 345 16.27 -8.13 -2.38
CA ALA A 345 17.53 -8.14 -1.65
C ALA A 345 18.61 -7.28 -2.32
N GLU A 346 18.79 -7.43 -3.63
CA GLU A 346 19.77 -6.64 -4.40
C GLU A 346 19.39 -5.16 -4.48
N TYR A 347 18.09 -4.85 -4.54
CA TYR A 347 17.60 -3.46 -4.44
C TYR A 347 17.97 -2.83 -3.10
N VAL A 348 17.73 -3.51 -1.98
CA VAL A 348 18.06 -2.99 -0.64
C VAL A 348 19.56 -2.74 -0.50
N LEU A 349 20.41 -3.65 -1.00
CA LEU A 349 21.86 -3.48 -1.03
C LEU A 349 22.30 -2.29 -1.89
N ALA A 350 21.69 -2.10 -3.06
CA ALA A 350 22.00 -0.96 -3.93
C ALA A 350 21.60 0.39 -3.30
N HIS A 351 20.52 0.43 -2.53
CA HIS A 351 20.06 1.64 -1.81
C HIS A 351 20.96 2.02 -0.62
N GLN A 352 21.92 1.18 -0.25
CA GLN A 352 22.96 1.55 0.72
C GLN A 352 24.01 2.48 0.09
N ALA A 353 24.31 2.32 -1.20
CA ALA A 353 25.35 3.08 -1.88
C ALA A 353 24.92 4.51 -2.25
N SER A 354 23.62 4.80 -2.16
CA SER A 354 23.01 6.09 -2.52
C SER A 354 22.32 6.79 -1.36
N ALA A 355 22.40 6.26 -0.12
CA ALA A 355 21.90 6.99 1.03
C ALA A 355 22.82 8.21 1.23
N PRO A 356 22.34 9.45 1.06
CA PRO A 356 23.08 10.59 1.59
C PRO A 356 23.29 10.33 3.08
N SER A 357 24.48 10.62 3.60
CA SER A 357 24.79 10.48 5.01
C SER A 357 23.68 11.13 5.83
N ASP A 358 22.90 10.31 6.54
CA ASP A 358 21.70 10.68 7.30
C ASP A 358 22.03 11.53 8.55
N GLU A 359 23.14 12.29 8.54
CA GLU A 359 23.61 13.14 9.65
C GLU A 359 23.29 14.64 9.43
N GLY A 360 22.62 15.00 8.33
CA GLY A 360 22.36 16.39 7.93
C GLY A 360 20.89 16.81 7.88
N LEU A 361 20.67 18.10 7.63
CA LEU A 361 19.38 18.66 7.23
C LEU A 361 19.19 18.44 5.73
N HIS A 362 18.08 17.83 5.33
CA HIS A 362 17.72 17.57 3.93
C HIS A 362 16.31 18.09 3.62
N VAL A 363 16.12 18.63 2.42
CA VAL A 363 14.83 19.09 1.90
C VAL A 363 14.53 18.36 0.61
N ASP A 364 13.43 17.64 0.57
CA ASP A 364 12.90 17.05 -0.65
C ASP A 364 11.88 18.00 -1.29
N ASP A 365 12.27 18.57 -2.44
CA ASP A 365 11.48 19.56 -3.16
C ASP A 365 10.23 18.95 -3.85
N GLU A 366 10.21 17.64 -4.09
CA GLU A 366 9.08 16.94 -4.74
C GLU A 366 7.99 16.55 -3.72
N SER A 367 8.40 15.99 -2.57
CA SER A 367 7.47 15.59 -1.50
C SER A 367 7.12 16.74 -0.56
N GLY A 368 7.95 17.79 -0.52
CA GLY A 368 7.82 18.89 0.43
C GLY A 368 8.23 18.53 1.86
N GLU A 369 8.97 17.44 2.03
CA GLU A 369 9.42 16.96 3.33
C GLU A 369 10.79 17.51 3.70
N VAL A 370 10.98 17.80 4.98
CA VAL A 370 12.27 18.20 5.56
C VAL A 370 12.68 17.16 6.59
N THR A 371 13.87 16.61 6.45
CA THR A 371 14.45 15.68 7.43
C THR A 371 15.72 16.25 8.06
N VAL A 372 15.95 15.95 9.33
CA VAL A 372 17.20 16.25 10.04
C VAL A 372 17.64 14.99 10.74
N GLY A 373 18.85 14.51 10.45
CA GLY A 373 19.36 13.29 11.08
C GLY A 373 18.50 12.06 10.75
N GLY A 374 17.96 11.98 9.53
CA GLY A 374 17.00 10.94 9.10
C GLY A 374 15.58 11.05 9.68
N ARG A 375 15.27 12.09 10.49
CA ARG A 375 13.93 12.29 11.07
C ARG A 375 13.17 13.40 10.38
N GLN A 376 11.93 13.13 9.98
CA GLN A 376 11.03 14.14 9.41
C GLN A 376 10.66 15.19 10.45
N ILE A 377 10.70 16.46 10.05
CA ILE A 377 10.39 17.61 10.91
C ILE A 377 9.10 18.28 10.41
N GLU A 378 8.13 18.42 11.31
CA GLU A 378 6.89 19.14 11.01
C GLU A 378 7.11 20.66 11.00
N LEU A 379 6.99 21.26 9.82
CA LEU A 379 7.13 22.69 9.59
C LEU A 379 5.78 23.31 9.22
N THR A 380 5.55 24.54 9.70
CA THR A 380 4.47 25.38 9.16
C THR A 380 4.82 25.85 7.74
N ALA A 381 3.84 26.29 6.97
CA ALA A 381 4.06 26.75 5.59
C ALA A 381 5.20 27.79 5.46
N LEU A 382 5.26 28.78 6.37
CA LEU A 382 6.32 29.79 6.35
C LEU A 382 7.70 29.24 6.77
N GLU A 383 7.73 28.28 7.71
CA GLU A 383 8.98 27.64 8.12
C GLU A 383 9.53 26.76 6.98
N TYR A 384 8.67 26.03 6.29
CA TYR A 384 9.04 25.24 5.13
C TYR A 384 9.59 26.12 4.00
N GLN A 385 8.90 27.21 3.64
CA GLN A 385 9.38 28.15 2.62
C GLN A 385 10.73 28.77 3.00
N MET A 386 10.93 29.08 4.29
CA MET A 386 12.21 29.59 4.80
C MET A 386 13.34 28.55 4.65
N VAL A 387 13.12 27.30 5.10
CA VAL A 387 14.13 26.24 4.96
C VAL A 387 14.43 25.98 3.49
N LYS A 388 13.39 25.86 2.66
CA LYS A 388 13.53 25.62 1.22
C LYS A 388 14.38 26.70 0.56
N LEU A 389 14.09 27.97 0.82
CA LEU A 389 14.87 29.10 0.28
C LEU A 389 16.34 29.02 0.70
N LEU A 390 16.59 28.75 1.98
CA LEU A 390 17.95 28.63 2.52
C LEU A 390 18.69 27.41 1.98
N TYR A 391 17.99 26.30 1.76
CA TYR A 391 18.52 25.04 1.23
C TYR A 391 18.92 25.15 -0.25
N GLN A 392 18.05 25.76 -1.06
CA GLN A 392 18.33 26.10 -2.46
C GLN A 392 19.54 27.05 -2.61
N ASN A 393 19.82 27.83 -1.57
CA ASN A 393 20.97 28.73 -1.45
C ASN A 393 22.01 28.22 -0.43
N SER A 394 22.13 26.91 -0.27
CA SER A 394 23.07 26.29 0.65
C SER A 394 24.49 26.83 0.50
N ASN A 395 25.14 27.06 1.64
CA ASN A 395 26.46 27.66 1.78
C ASN A 395 26.61 29.10 1.25
N LYS A 396 25.51 29.75 0.82
CA LYS A 396 25.46 31.17 0.42
C LYS A 396 24.69 31.99 1.46
N ILE A 397 25.00 33.28 1.51
CA ILE A 397 24.25 34.22 2.35
C ILE A 397 22.98 34.60 1.59
N VAL A 398 21.84 34.40 2.24
CA VAL A 398 20.54 34.88 1.79
C VAL A 398 20.21 36.15 2.57
N ASP A 399 20.08 37.26 1.87
CA ASP A 399 19.85 38.56 2.48
C ASP A 399 18.37 38.81 2.79
N LYS A 400 18.08 39.94 3.45
CA LYS A 400 16.71 40.30 3.84
C LYS A 400 15.77 40.36 2.63
N PHE A 401 16.21 40.97 1.54
CA PHE A 401 15.36 41.18 0.36
C PHE A 401 15.01 39.83 -0.26
N GLU A 402 15.99 38.95 -0.39
CA GLU A 402 15.81 37.58 -0.87
C GLU A 402 14.89 36.76 0.05
N ILE A 403 15.03 36.91 1.36
CA ILE A 403 14.15 36.25 2.35
C ILE A 403 12.71 36.71 2.22
N VAL A 404 12.46 38.03 2.16
CA VAL A 404 11.09 38.54 2.06
C VAL A 404 10.44 38.09 0.76
N ASN A 405 11.18 38.19 -0.35
CA ASN A 405 10.69 37.75 -1.65
C ASN A 405 10.40 36.24 -1.68
N GLY A 406 11.34 35.41 -1.25
CA GLY A 406 11.23 33.96 -1.33
C GLY A 406 10.22 33.33 -0.36
N VAL A 407 9.93 33.97 0.78
CA VAL A 407 9.05 33.40 1.82
C VAL A 407 7.65 34.02 1.83
N TRP A 408 7.54 35.31 1.48
CA TRP A 408 6.27 36.07 1.55
C TRP A 408 5.83 36.67 0.20
N GLY A 409 6.70 36.75 -0.80
CA GLY A 409 6.44 37.33 -2.13
C GLY A 409 6.80 38.82 -2.25
N GLU A 410 7.11 39.28 -3.48
CA GLU A 410 7.59 40.65 -3.78
C GLU A 410 6.71 41.78 -3.23
N GLU A 411 5.39 41.58 -3.16
CA GLU A 411 4.44 42.61 -2.73
C GLU A 411 4.50 42.90 -1.21
N GLN A 412 5.12 42.04 -0.40
CA GLN A 412 5.13 42.14 1.07
C GLN A 412 6.39 42.81 1.65
N LEU A 413 7.31 43.29 0.82
CA LEU A 413 8.53 44.01 1.23
C LEU A 413 8.31 45.17 2.22
N PRO A 414 7.25 45.99 2.12
CA PRO A 414 7.00 47.08 3.07
C PRO A 414 6.50 46.60 4.45
N ASP A 415 5.92 45.40 4.52
CA ASP A 415 5.14 44.91 5.68
C ASP A 415 5.88 43.84 6.52
N VAL A 416 7.07 43.43 6.08
CA VAL A 416 7.92 42.46 6.80
C VAL A 416 9.16 43.15 7.36
N ASP A 417 9.18 43.32 8.69
CA ASP A 417 10.31 43.86 9.43
C ASP A 417 11.33 42.78 9.85
N ASP A 418 12.50 43.22 10.34
CA ASP A 418 13.58 42.33 10.74
C ASP A 418 13.16 41.41 11.90
N ALA A 419 12.32 41.92 12.81
CA ALA A 419 11.81 41.18 13.95
C ALA A 419 10.97 39.96 13.54
N ARG A 420 10.19 40.07 12.46
CA ARG A 420 9.39 38.96 11.94
C ARG A 420 10.26 37.86 11.33
N ILE A 421 11.32 38.24 10.61
CA ILE A 421 12.31 37.29 10.06
C ILE A 421 13.05 36.59 11.20
N GLU A 422 13.55 37.34 12.18
CA GLU A 422 14.25 36.80 13.35
C GLU A 422 13.39 35.80 14.13
N LYS A 423 12.10 36.09 14.31
CA LYS A 423 11.16 35.18 14.98
C LYS A 423 10.93 33.89 14.20
N LEU A 424 10.87 33.97 12.87
CA LEU A 424 10.73 32.78 12.01
C LEU A 424 12.00 31.92 12.06
N ILE A 425 13.18 32.53 11.95
CA ILE A 425 14.46 31.82 12.09
C ILE A 425 14.61 31.21 13.48
N SER A 426 14.20 31.91 14.54
CA SER A 426 14.24 31.39 15.91
C SER A 426 13.37 30.14 16.08
N ARG A 427 12.13 30.17 15.59
CA ARG A 427 11.23 29.00 15.60
C ARG A 427 11.78 27.86 14.76
N LEU A 428 12.35 28.19 13.61
CA LEU A 428 12.91 27.18 12.74
C LEU A 428 14.10 26.48 13.39
N ARG A 429 15.02 27.24 14.02
CA ARG A 429 16.15 26.67 14.78
C ARG A 429 15.70 25.75 15.91
N GLN A 430 14.59 26.08 16.60
CA GLN A 430 14.02 25.20 17.62
C GLN A 430 13.62 23.81 17.10
N LYS A 431 13.37 23.70 15.80
CA LYS A 431 12.94 22.45 15.17
C LYS A 431 14.07 21.70 14.46
N VAL A 432 15.05 22.42 13.92
CA VAL A 432 16.07 21.85 13.04
C VAL A 432 17.47 21.78 13.65
N GLU A 433 17.76 22.59 14.67
CA GLU A 433 19.08 22.58 15.32
C GLU A 433 19.12 21.58 16.48
N PRO A 434 20.26 20.91 16.71
CA PRO A 434 20.50 20.14 17.93
C PRO A 434 20.45 21.01 19.19
N ASP A 435 21.04 22.20 19.13
CA ASP A 435 20.92 23.25 20.15
C ASP A 435 20.61 24.60 19.48
N PRO A 436 19.41 25.18 19.68
CA PRO A 436 19.04 26.48 19.10
C PRO A 436 19.90 27.65 19.59
N ALA A 437 20.58 27.53 20.74
CA ALA A 437 21.49 28.54 21.27
C ALA A 437 22.86 28.52 20.58
N GLU A 438 23.26 27.38 20.04
CA GLU A 438 24.50 27.16 19.30
C GLU A 438 24.20 26.57 17.90
N PRO A 439 23.59 27.35 16.99
CA PRO A 439 23.11 26.82 15.71
C PRO A 439 24.26 26.41 14.79
N VAL A 440 24.20 25.18 14.28
CA VAL A 440 25.17 24.59 13.37
C VAL A 440 24.70 24.61 11.92
N TYR A 441 23.39 24.51 11.67
CA TYR A 441 22.84 24.54 10.32
C TYR A 441 22.56 25.97 9.85
N ILE A 442 21.76 26.75 10.59
CA ILE A 442 21.35 28.10 10.20
C ILE A 442 22.21 29.11 10.91
N THR A 443 23.23 29.65 10.24
CA THR A 443 24.16 30.64 10.79
C THR A 443 23.72 32.08 10.48
N THR A 444 23.84 32.97 11.47
CA THR A 444 23.56 34.41 11.27
C THR A 444 24.83 35.15 10.85
N VAL A 445 24.80 35.81 9.69
CA VAL A 445 25.87 36.71 9.25
C VAL A 445 25.44 38.15 9.55
N ARG A 446 25.97 38.70 10.64
CA ARG A 446 25.57 40.03 11.16
C ARG A 446 25.63 41.10 10.07
N GLY A 447 24.51 41.82 9.89
CA GLY A 447 24.36 42.89 8.90
C GLY A 447 24.27 42.42 7.45
N ARG A 448 24.18 41.11 7.19
CA ARG A 448 24.12 40.55 5.83
C ARG A 448 22.98 39.56 5.59
N GLY A 449 22.58 38.79 6.60
CA GLY A 449 21.46 37.85 6.47
C GLY A 449 21.73 36.50 7.15
N TYR A 450 21.19 35.43 6.58
CA TYR A 450 21.29 34.07 7.10
C TYR A 450 21.92 33.15 6.07
N ARG A 451 22.60 32.10 6.54
CA ARG A 451 23.22 31.09 5.69
C ARG A 451 22.96 29.73 6.28
N LEU A 452 22.48 28.82 5.44
CA LEU A 452 22.44 27.40 5.76
C LEU A 452 23.79 26.76 5.44
N VAL A 453 24.35 26.05 6.41
CA VAL A 453 25.56 25.24 6.29
C VAL A 453 25.11 23.78 6.21
N ILE A 454 25.49 23.12 5.13
CA ILE A 454 25.28 21.68 4.90
C ILE A 454 26.67 21.14 4.56
N ASP A 455 27.19 20.25 5.40
CA ASP A 455 28.41 19.47 5.16
C ASP A 455 28.05 18.01 4.92
#